data_AF-A0A357KYA4-F1
#
_entry.id   AF-A0A357KYA4-F1
#
_cell.length_a   1.000
_cell.length_b   1.000
_cell.length_c   1.000
_cell.angle_alpha   90.00
_cell.angle_beta   90.00
_cell.angle_gamma   90.00
#
_symmetry.space_group_name_H-M   'P 1'
#
loop_
_entity.id
_entity.type
_entity.pdbx_description
1 polymer ?
#
loop_
_entity_poly.entity_id
_entity_poly.type
_entity_poly.pdbx_seq_one_letter_code
_entity_poly.pdbx_strand_id
1 'polypeptide(L)' 'ECDACVDVCPVDCIHPTKNEKEFGTTDQLYIDPDTCIDCGLCVDECPVKAIFPEEDLPAQWHSFVQVNLEYYSKK' A
#
# COMPACT_ATOMS: atom_id res chain seq x y z
N GLU A 1 -3.47 14.22 2.41
CA GLU A 1 -2.93 14.04 1.05
C GLU A 1 -3.00 12.56 0.67
N CYS A 2 -3.01 12.18 -0.62
CA CYS A 2 -3.33 10.81 -1.06
C CYS A 2 -2.09 9.88 -1.06
N ASP A 3 -1.24 10.03 -0.04
CA ASP A 3 0.09 9.47 0.08
C ASP A 3 0.62 9.50 1.53
N ALA A 4 -0.21 9.94 2.50
CA ALA A 4 0.17 10.01 3.91
C ALA A 4 0.56 8.65 4.51
N CYS A 5 0.05 7.55 3.96
CA CYS A 5 0.41 6.19 4.38
C CYS A 5 1.90 5.87 4.15
N VAL A 6 2.54 6.50 3.16
CA VAL A 6 3.97 6.30 2.85
C VAL A 6 4.83 6.87 3.98
N ASP A 7 4.50 8.06 4.48
CA ASP A 7 5.29 8.78 5.48
C ASP A 7 5.30 8.11 6.86
N VAL A 8 4.30 7.27 7.15
CA VAL A 8 4.17 6.57 8.45
C VAL A 8 4.64 5.11 8.40
N CYS A 9 4.97 4.58 7.23
CA CYS A 9 5.40 3.19 7.11
C CYS A 9 6.83 3.02 7.68
N PRO A 10 7.04 2.24 8.76
CA PRO A 10 8.34 2.13 9.41
C PRO A 10 9.37 1.32 8.60
N VAL A 11 8.90 0.53 7.63
CA VAL A 11 9.72 -0.36 6.80
C VAL A 11 9.73 0.06 5.33
N ASP A 12 9.18 1.23 5.02
CA ASP A 12 9.13 1.79 3.65
C ASP A 12 8.59 0.79 2.61
N CYS A 13 7.49 0.09 2.94
CA CYS A 13 6.91 -0.96 2.10
C CYS A 13 5.72 -0.47 1.25
N ILE A 14 5.56 0.84 1.04
CA ILE A 14 4.44 1.43 0.29
C ILE A 14 4.98 2.31 -0.82
N HIS A 15 4.69 1.95 -2.07
CA HIS A 15 5.26 2.58 -3.25
C HIS A 15 4.18 2.84 -4.32
N PRO A 16 4.37 3.82 -5.22
CA PRO A 16 5.52 4.71 -5.29
C PRO A 16 5.51 5.85 -4.27
N THR A 17 6.70 6.24 -3.81
CA THR A 17 6.97 7.42 -2.96
C THR A 17 7.18 8.67 -3.83
N LYS A 18 7.09 9.87 -3.24
CA LYS A 18 7.32 11.16 -3.94
C LYS A 18 8.64 11.26 -4.71
N ASN A 19 9.64 10.44 -4.35
CA ASN A 19 10.96 10.43 -4.97
C ASN A 19 11.07 9.45 -6.15
N GLU A 20 10.05 8.62 -6.38
CA GLU A 20 10.03 7.64 -7.45
C GLU A 20 9.32 8.16 -8.69
N LYS A 21 9.73 7.64 -9.85
CA LYS A 21 9.26 8.14 -11.15
C LYS A 21 7.80 7.83 -11.40
N GLU A 22 7.31 6.75 -10.79
CA GLU A 22 5.94 6.27 -10.92
C GLU A 22 4.95 7.09 -10.07
N PHE A 23 5.44 7.99 -9.20
CA PHE A 23 4.60 8.82 -8.35
C PHE A 23 3.74 9.77 -9.18
N GLY A 24 2.42 9.69 -8.97
CA GLY A 24 1.44 10.47 -9.71
C GLY A 24 1.17 9.98 -11.14
N THR A 25 1.81 8.89 -11.59
CA THR A 25 1.53 8.26 -12.90
C THR A 25 0.88 6.88 -12.78
N THR A 26 0.92 6.27 -11.59
CA THR A 26 0.20 5.04 -11.28
C THR A 26 -1.23 5.33 -10.82
N ASP A 27 -2.13 4.37 -11.02
CA ASP A 27 -3.53 4.44 -10.59
C ASP A 27 -3.69 4.31 -9.07
N GLN A 28 -2.74 3.66 -8.39
CA GLN A 28 -2.77 3.42 -6.94
C GLN A 28 -1.37 3.26 -6.35
N LEU A 29 -1.28 3.34 -5.03
CA LEU A 29 -0.11 2.90 -4.26
C LEU A 29 -0.24 1.40 -3.93
N TYR A 30 0.89 0.74 -3.78
CA TYR A 30 1.01 -0.71 -3.59
C TYR A 30 1.80 -1.00 -2.31
N ILE A 31 1.30 -1.93 -1.52
CA ILE A 31 1.93 -2.37 -0.27
C ILE A 31 2.66 -3.68 -0.55
N ASP A 32 3.93 -3.78 -0.16
CA ASP A 32 4.68 -5.05 -0.22
C ASP A 32 4.30 -5.93 0.97
N PRO A 33 3.55 -7.03 0.77
CA PRO A 33 3.15 -7.89 1.88
C PRO A 33 4.32 -8.72 2.43
N ASP A 34 5.41 -8.93 1.69
CA ASP A 34 6.57 -9.68 2.18
C ASP A 34 7.43 -8.84 3.13
N THR A 35 7.45 -7.51 2.93
CA THR A 35 8.17 -6.55 3.79
C THR A 35 7.28 -5.97 4.88
N CYS A 36 5.96 -5.97 4.70
CA CYS A 36 5.00 -5.49 5.70
C CYS A 36 5.16 -6.25 7.02
N ILE A 37 5.11 -5.51 8.14
CA ILE A 37 5.24 -6.04 9.50
C ILE A 37 3.94 -5.93 10.32
N ASP A 38 2.82 -5.70 9.64
CA ASP A 38 1.48 -5.61 10.23
C ASP A 38 1.34 -4.62 11.39
N CYS A 39 2.05 -3.49 11.31
CA CYS A 39 2.04 -2.47 12.37
C CYS A 39 0.75 -1.62 12.42
N GLY A 40 -0.06 -1.62 11.36
CA GLY A 40 -1.37 -0.95 11.29
C GLY A 40 -1.34 0.59 11.14
N LEU A 41 -0.19 1.25 11.23
CA LEU A 41 -0.08 2.72 11.22
C LEU A 41 -0.67 3.38 9.96
N CYS A 42 -0.52 2.72 8.81
CA CYS A 42 -1.01 3.25 7.53
C CYS A 42 -2.54 3.22 7.38
N VAL A 43 -3.25 2.39 8.17
CA VAL A 43 -4.71 2.24 8.10
C VAL A 43 -5.40 3.52 8.55
N ASP A 44 -4.97 4.09 9.69
CA ASP A 44 -5.57 5.28 10.28
C ASP A 44 -5.25 6.56 9.49
N GLU A 45 -4.07 6.60 8.87
CA GLU A 45 -3.60 7.77 8.11
C GLU A 45 -4.22 7.88 6.72
N CYS A 46 -4.79 6.79 6.18
CA CYS A 46 -5.40 6.81 4.85
C CYS A 46 -6.74 7.57 4.88
N PRO A 47 -6.84 8.78 4.27
CA PRO A 47 -8.04 9.61 4.38
C PRO A 47 -9.28 9.00 3.72
N VAL A 48 -9.06 8.08 2.77
CA VAL A 48 -10.11 7.37 2.02
C VAL A 48 -10.33 5.94 2.49
N LYS A 49 -9.61 5.50 3.55
CA LYS A 49 -9.72 4.15 4.13
C LYS A 49 -9.56 3.03 3.09
N ALA A 50 -8.53 3.14 2.26
CA ALA A 50 -8.24 2.17 1.20
C ALA A 50 -7.34 1.00 1.66
N ILE A 51 -6.72 1.12 2.84
CA ILE A 51 -5.78 0.11 3.37
C ILE A 51 -6.51 -0.74 4.40
N PHE A 52 -6.36 -2.05 4.28
CA PHE A 52 -6.98 -3.04 5.16
C PHE A 52 -5.93 -4.06 5.62
N PRO A 53 -5.95 -4.47 6.90
CA PRO A 53 -5.35 -5.72 7.32
C PRO A 53 -5.92 -6.89 6.51
N GLU A 54 -5.15 -7.95 6.31
CA GLU A 54 -5.58 -9.10 5.49
C GLU A 54 -6.83 -9.76 6.08
N GLU A 55 -6.92 -9.85 7.40
CA GLU A 55 -8.06 -10.40 8.13
C GLU A 55 -9.37 -9.59 7.96
N ASP A 56 -9.23 -8.29 7.70
CA ASP A 56 -10.35 -7.34 7.58
C ASP A 56 -10.66 -6.97 6.12
N LEU A 57 -9.90 -7.51 5.16
CA LEU A 57 -10.05 -7.19 3.75
C LEU A 57 -11.39 -7.73 3.20
N PRO A 58 -12.28 -6.86 2.68
CA PRO A 58 -13.54 -7.29 2.10
C PRO A 58 -13.34 -8.24 0.92
N ALA A 59 -14.13 -9.33 0.86
CA ALA A 59 -14.02 -10.37 -0.17
C ALA A 59 -14.05 -9.83 -1.62
N GLN A 60 -14.80 -8.76 -1.86
CA GLN A 60 -14.87 -8.10 -3.17
C GLN A 60 -13.56 -7.45 -3.63
N TRP A 61 -12.62 -7.21 -2.70
CA TRP A 61 -11.32 -6.57 -2.96
C TRP A 61 -10.14 -7.52 -2.77
N HIS A 62 -10.37 -8.82 -2.54
CA HIS A 62 -9.30 -9.82 -2.39
C HIS A 62 -8.37 -9.90 -3.61
N SER A 63 -8.83 -9.54 -4.80
CA SER A 63 -7.97 -9.46 -5.99
C SER A 63 -6.83 -8.45 -5.86
N PHE A 64 -6.97 -7.42 -5.02
CA PHE A 64 -5.93 -6.41 -4.82
C PHE A 64 -4.70 -6.93 -4.06
N VAL A 65 -4.82 -8.03 -3.33
CA VAL A 65 -3.66 -8.71 -2.72
C VAL A 65 -2.68 -9.13 -3.80
N GLN A 66 -3.19 -9.78 -4.85
CA GLN A 66 -2.37 -10.21 -5.98
C GLN A 66 -1.81 -9.02 -6.77
N VAL A 67 -2.60 -7.95 -6.94
CA VAL A 67 -2.14 -6.72 -7.61
C VAL A 67 -0.96 -6.09 -6.87
N ASN A 68 -1.02 -6.04 -5.54
CA ASN A 68 0.06 -5.55 -4.69
C ASN A 68 1.32 -6.42 -4.83
N LEU A 69 1.20 -7.75 -4.73
CA LEU A 69 2.30 -8.70 -4.91
C LEU A 69 2.97 -8.57 -6.29
N GLU A 70 2.17 -8.47 -7.34
CA GLU A 70 2.67 -8.38 -8.72
C GLU A 70 3.44 -7.10 -8.99
N TYR A 71 3.10 -6.00 -8.32
CA TYR A 71 3.83 -4.75 -8.44
C TYR A 71 5.28 -4.93 -7.97
N TYR A 72 5.50 -5.57 -6.83
CA TYR A 72 6.84 -5.80 -6.29
C TYR A 72 7.58 -6.95 -6.98
N SER A 73 6.86 -7.96 -7.47
CA SER A 73 7.48 -9.06 -8.24
C SER A 73 8.07 -8.60 -9.58
N LYS A 74 7.62 -7.45 -10.10
CA LYS A 74 8.06 -6.88 -11.39
C LYS A 74 9.01 -5.70 -11.22
N LYS A 75 9.31 -5.29 -9.98
CA LYS A 75 10.21 -4.18 -9.63
C LYS A 75 11.64 -4.70 -9.46
#